data_AF-A0A132EVH5-F1
#
_entry.id   AF-A0A132EVH5-F1
#
_cell.length_a   1.000
_cell.length_b   1.000
_cell.length_c   1.000
_cell.angle_alpha   90.00
_cell.angle_beta   90.00
_cell.angle_gamma   90.00
#
_symmetry.space_group_name_H-M   'P 1'
#
loop_
_entity.id
_entity.type
_entity.pdbx_description
1 polymer ?
#
loop_
_entity_poly.entity_id
_entity_poly.type
_entity_poly.pdbx_seq_one_letter_code
_entity_poly.pdbx_strand_id
1 'polypeptide(L)' 'MSIRGAQGDSGTTSRVDAEALRSEIEAQCQSLVDAGIAFWRINDNGDAELQMVSGEAYLLGEAGVTRCR' A
#
# COMPACT_ATOMS: atom_id res chain seq x y z
N MET A 1 32.26 23.41 28.92
CA MET A 1 31.80 23.32 27.51
C MET A 1 31.95 21.86 27.09
N SER A 2 30.87 21.08 27.05
CA SER A 2 30.92 19.66 26.66
C SER A 2 29.57 19.17 26.17
N ILE A 3 29.53 18.99 24.85
CA ILE A 3 28.87 17.94 24.06
C ILE A 3 27.56 17.33 24.59
N ARG A 4 26.46 17.69 23.92
CA ARG A 4 25.36 16.74 23.62
C ARG A 4 24.93 16.94 22.17
N GLY A 5 25.72 16.35 21.28
CA GLY A 5 25.33 16.14 19.90
C GLY A 5 24.15 15.19 19.85
N ALA A 6 23.19 15.55 19.01
CA ALA A 6 22.04 14.75 18.65
C ALA A 6 22.48 13.34 18.20
N GLN A 7 21.79 12.32 18.70
CA GLN A 7 21.76 11.04 18.03
C GLN A 7 20.31 10.59 18.00
N GLY A 8 19.67 10.87 16.87
CA GLY A 8 18.41 10.27 16.50
C GLY A 8 18.65 8.78 16.33
N ASP A 9 18.04 8.00 17.21
CA ASP A 9 17.94 6.55 17.05
C ASP A 9 16.80 6.29 16.05
N SER A 10 17.14 6.41 14.77
CA SER A 10 16.31 5.91 13.67
C SER A 10 16.38 4.39 13.70
N GLY A 11 15.45 3.76 14.41
CA GLY A 11 15.45 2.31 14.58
C GLY A 11 14.13 1.72 15.02
N THR A 12 12.99 2.39 14.79
CA THR A 12 11.66 1.80 14.95
C THR A 12 10.71 2.50 13.99
N THR A 13 10.85 2.27 12.68
CA THR A 13 9.67 2.21 11.82
C THR A 13 8.93 0.96 12.27
N SER A 14 7.99 1.21 13.15
CA SER A 14 7.41 0.24 14.05
C SER A 14 6.44 -0.63 13.25
N ARG A 15 6.25 -1.89 13.61
CA ARG A 15 5.28 -2.78 12.92
C ARG A 15 3.89 -2.15 12.76
N VAL A 16 3.54 -1.22 13.65
CA VAL A 16 2.30 -0.42 13.62
C VAL A 16 2.21 0.54 12.43
N ASP A 17 3.33 1.07 11.91
CA ASP A 17 3.35 1.95 10.74
C ASP A 17 3.05 1.18 9.45
N ALA A 18 3.52 -0.08 9.36
CA ALA A 18 3.25 -0.94 8.21
C ALA A 18 1.80 -1.43 8.15
N GLU A 19 1.19 -1.72 9.31
CA GLU A 19 -0.23 -2.10 9.40
C GLU A 19 -1.17 -0.92 9.10
N ALA A 20 -0.84 0.27 9.62
CA ALA A 20 -1.56 1.49 9.30
C ALA A 20 -1.47 1.82 7.81
N LEU A 21 -0.26 1.77 7.23
CA LEU A 21 -0.05 2.03 5.80
C LEU A 21 -0.81 1.05 4.91
N ARG A 22 -0.85 -0.24 5.26
CA ARG A 22 -1.67 -1.22 4.53
C ARG A 22 -3.15 -0.88 4.59
N SER A 23 -3.65 -0.52 5.77
CA SER A 23 -5.06 -0.14 5.95
C SER A 23 -5.41 1.12 5.14
N GLU A 24 -4.52 2.10 5.07
CA GLU A 24 -4.70 3.30 4.23
C GLU A 24 -4.71 2.97 2.73
N ILE A 25 -3.80 2.11 2.29
CA ILE A 25 -3.76 1.62 0.90
C ILE A 25 -5.06 0.92 0.54
N GLU A 26 -5.54 0.00 1.38
CA GLU A 26 -6.79 -0.73 1.16
C GLU A 26 -8.00 0.22 1.11
N ALA A 27 -8.08 1.18 2.04
CA ALA A 27 -9.13 2.19 2.05
C ALA A 27 -9.11 3.05 0.78
N GLN A 28 -7.93 3.42 0.30
CA GLN A 28 -7.78 4.18 -0.94
C GLN A 28 -8.25 3.35 -2.14
N CYS A 29 -7.82 2.08 -2.26
CA CYS A 29 -8.27 1.19 -3.31
C CYS A 29 -9.79 0.98 -3.28
N GLN A 30 -10.37 0.81 -2.08
CA GLN A 30 -11.82 0.66 -1.94
C GLN A 30 -12.57 1.92 -2.37
N SER A 31 -12.02 3.11 -2.11
CA SER A 31 -12.57 4.39 -2.60
C SER A 31 -12.54 4.48 -4.14
N LEU A 32 -11.49 3.98 -4.78
CA LEU A 32 -11.42 3.90 -6.25
C LEU A 32 -12.48 2.95 -6.82
N VAL A 33 -12.75 1.84 -6.13
CA VAL A 33 -13.80 0.89 -6.52
C VAL A 33 -15.19 1.47 -6.32
N ASP A 34 -15.44 2.13 -5.19
CA ASP A 34 -16.70 2.81 -4.90
C ASP A 34 -17.00 3.93 -5.91
N ALA A 35 -15.97 4.69 -6.29
CA ALA A 35 -16.06 5.70 -7.34
C ALA A 35 -16.27 5.12 -8.76
N GLY A 36 -16.22 3.79 -8.93
CA GLY A 36 -16.43 3.12 -10.21
C GLY A 36 -15.29 3.29 -11.22
N ILE A 37 -14.11 3.73 -10.75
CA ILE A 37 -12.91 3.91 -11.58
C ILE A 37 -11.94 2.72 -11.49
N ALA A 38 -12.19 1.81 -10.55
CA ALA A 38 -11.49 0.53 -10.45
C ALA A 38 -12.45 -0.59 -10.05
N PHE A 39 -12.01 -1.84 -10.18
CA PHE A 39 -12.71 -3.00 -9.66
C PHE A 39 -11.74 -4.07 -9.20
N TRP A 40 -12.15 -4.85 -8.20
CA TRP A 40 -11.40 -5.99 -7.73
C TRP A 40 -11.57 -7.18 -8.67
N ARG A 41 -10.44 -7.80 -9.02
CA ARG A 41 -10.38 -9.05 -9.79
C ARG A 41 -9.42 -9.98 -9.06
N ILE A 42 -9.74 -11.27 -9.04
CA ILE A 42 -8.80 -12.30 -8.59
C ILE A 42 -8.01 -12.77 -9.82
N ASN A 43 -6.69 -12.73 -9.75
CA ASN A 43 -5.82 -13.20 -10.82
C ASN A 43 -5.72 -14.75 -10.82
N ASP A 44 -5.04 -15.32 -11.82
CA ASP A 44 -4.85 -16.78 -11.92
C ASP A 44 -4.05 -17.39 -10.75
N ASN A 45 -3.33 -16.56 -9.99
CA ASN A 45 -2.58 -16.98 -8.80
C ASN A 45 -3.44 -16.95 -7.52
N GLY A 46 -4.66 -16.41 -7.58
CA GLY A 46 -5.52 -16.21 -6.42
C GLY A 46 -5.31 -14.89 -5.67
N ASP A 47 -4.46 -13.99 -6.18
CA ASP A 47 -4.23 -12.68 -5.58
C ASP A 47 -5.27 -11.65 -6.00
N ALA A 48 -5.52 -10.68 -5.13
CA ALA A 48 -6.37 -9.54 -5.42
C ALA A 48 -5.63 -8.52 -6.31
N GLU A 49 -6.11 -8.37 -7.53
CA GLU A 49 -5.71 -7.36 -8.49
C GLU A 49 -6.78 -6.26 -8.56
N LEU A 50 -6.36 -5.02 -8.38
CA LEU A 50 -7.14 -3.84 -8.66
C LEU A 50 -6.99 -3.48 -10.14
N GLN A 51 -8.06 -3.65 -10.90
CA GLN A 51 -8.11 -3.28 -12.31
C GLN A 51 -8.72 -1.89 -12.47
N MET A 52 -7.99 -0.96 -13.06
CA MET A 52 -8.49 0.36 -13.38
C MET A 52 -9.31 0.32 -14.67
N VAL A 53 -10.31 1.19 -14.78
CA VAL A 53 -11.06 1.40 -16.03
C VAL A 53 -10.19 1.95 -17.15
N SER A 54 -9.05 2.59 -16.82
CA SER A 54 -8.03 3.02 -17.78
C SER A 54 -7.32 1.85 -18.48
N GLY A 55 -7.46 0.62 -17.96
CA GLY A 55 -6.77 -0.58 -18.42
C GLY A 55 -5.47 -0.88 -17.66
N GLU A 56 -5.09 -0.03 -16.71
CA GLU A 56 -3.99 -0.27 -15.78
C GLU A 56 -4.38 -1.33 -14.74
N ALA A 57 -3.41 -2.10 -14.26
CA ALA A 57 -3.62 -3.16 -13.30
C ALA A 57 -2.61 -3.05 -12.16
N TYR A 58 -3.09 -3.19 -10.93
CA TYR A 58 -2.30 -3.09 -9.72
C TYR A 58 -2.54 -4.30 -8.82
N LEU A 59 -1.49 -4.98 -8.41
CA LEU A 59 -1.57 -6.13 -7.52
C LEU A 59 -1.36 -5.69 -6.07
N LEU A 60 -2.29 -6.05 -5.18
CA LEU A 60 -2.12 -5.88 -3.74
C LEU A 60 -1.43 -7.14 -3.19
N GLY A 61 -0.18 -6.99 -2.76
CA GLY A 61 0.59 -8.05 -2.11
C GLY A 61 1.05 -7.64 -0.71
N GLU A 62 1.75 -8.55 -0.01
CA GLU A 62 2.29 -8.29 1.34
C GLU A 62 3.18 -7.05 1.43
N ALA A 63 3.85 -6.70 0.33
CA ALA A 63 4.72 -5.53 0.23
C ALA A 63 3.97 -4.22 -0.11
N GLY A 64 2.66 -4.27 -0.39
CA GLY A 64 1.85 -3.13 -0.83
C GLY A 64 1.36 -3.27 -2.27
N VAL A 65 1.20 -2.13 -2.95
CA VAL A 65 0.63 -2.07 -4.32
C VAL A 65 1.74 -2.12 -5.36
N THR A 66 1.70 -3.12 -6.24
CA THR A 66 2.62 -3.24 -7.38
C THR A 66 1.88 -3.01 -8.68
N ARG A 67 2.38 -2.12 -9.53
CA ARG A 67 1.80 -1.89 -10.87
C ARG A 67 2.23 -3.01 -11.81
N CYS A 68 1.27 -3.66 -12.46
CA CYS A 68 1.50 -4.78 -13.38
C CYS A 68 1.51 -4.36 -14.86
N ARG A 69 0.73 -3.35 -15.26
CA ARG A 69 0.61 -2.87 -16.65
C ARG A 69 0.60 -1.35 -16.75
#